data_AF-A0A960B428-F1
#
_entry.id   AF-A0A960B428-F1
#
_cell.length_a   1.000
_cell.length_b   1.000
_cell.length_c   1.000
_cell.angle_alpha   90.00
_cell.angle_beta   90.00
_cell.angle_gamma   90.00
#
_symmetry.space_group_name_H-M   'P 1'
#
loop_
_entity.id
_entity.type
_entity.pdbx_description
1 polymer ?
#
loop_
_entity_poly.entity_id
_entity_poly.type
_entity_poly.pdbx_seq_one_letter_code
_entity_poly.pdbx_strand_id
1 'polypeptide(L)'
;MQKLFTAYRVLALIVGVLLAFGSFVALPLRYLATEGSSAQQFGEHASLVWVVHGWVFIAYVVVAFLLSRRAGWTPVFTVVALAAGLIP
;
A
#
# COMPACT_ATOMS: atom_id res chain seq x y z
N MET A 1 -0.69 -11.00 21.39
CA MET A 1 -0.78 -9.61 20.91
C MET A 1 0.45 -9.17 20.13
N GLN A 2 1.68 -9.37 20.64
CA GLN A 2 2.92 -8.94 19.96
C GLN A 2 3.06 -9.39 18.50
N LYS A 3 2.85 -10.67 18.19
CA LYS A 3 2.96 -11.20 16.81
C LYS A 3 2.02 -10.49 15.81
N LEU A 4 0.79 -10.17 16.24
CA LEU A 4 -0.21 -9.51 15.38
C LEU A 4 0.16 -8.04 15.15
N PHE A 5 0.66 -7.36 16.19
CA PHE A 5 1.15 -6.00 16.06
C PHE A 5 2.39 -5.92 15.17
N THR A 6 3.32 -6.88 15.26
CA THR A 6 4.47 -6.96 14.36
C THR A 6 4.01 -7.20 12.91
N ALA A 7 3.08 -8.12 12.68
CA ALA A 7 2.52 -8.34 11.35
C ALA A 7 1.86 -7.07 10.77
N TYR A 8 1.06 -6.36 11.58
CA TYR A 8 0.49 -5.07 11.20
C TYR A 8 1.55 -4.06 10.80
N ARG A 9 2.63 -3.89 11.60
CA ARG A 9 3.72 -2.95 11.30
C ARG A 9 4.44 -3.28 10.01
N VAL A 10 4.76 -4.56 9.78
CA VAL A 10 5.45 -4.99 8.56
C VAL A 10 4.55 -4.77 7.34
N LEU A 11 3.27 -5.15 7.43
CA LEU A 11 2.31 -4.93 6.34
C LEU A 11 2.12 -3.44 6.05
N ALA A 12 1.97 -2.59 7.08
CA ALA A 12 1.84 -1.15 6.91
C ALA A 12 3.04 -0.56 6.14
N LEU A 13 4.26 -0.98 6.49
CA LEU A 13 5.47 -0.53 5.80
C LEU A 13 5.49 -0.99 4.33
N ILE A 14 5.18 -2.27 4.07
CA ILE A 14 5.15 -2.81 2.70
C ILE A 14 4.11 -2.09 1.86
N VAL A 15 2.87 -1.95 2.36
CA VAL A 15 1.78 -1.26 1.67
C VAL A 15 2.18 0.18 1.33
N GLY A 16 2.70 0.92 2.31
CA GLY A 16 3.14 2.30 2.13
C GLY A 16 4.27 2.45 1.11
N VAL A 17 5.29 1.59 1.16
CA VAL A 17 6.41 1.63 0.20
C VAL A 17 5.93 1.29 -1.22
N LEU A 18 5.09 0.27 -1.38
CA LEU A 18 4.54 -0.09 -2.69
C LEU A 18 3.67 1.04 -3.25
N LEU A 19 2.86 1.69 -2.39
CA LEU A 19 2.01 2.82 -2.78
C LEU A 19 2.85 4.03 -3.19
N ALA A 20 3.88 4.38 -2.41
CA ALA A 20 4.78 5.48 -2.70
C ALA A 20 5.54 5.24 -4.02
N PHE A 21 6.09 4.04 -4.21
CA PHE A 21 6.77 3.68 -5.46
C PHE A 21 5.80 3.71 -6.66
N GLY A 22 4.60 3.14 -6.50
CA GLY A 22 3.57 3.18 -7.54
C GLY A 22 3.24 4.62 -7.93
N SER A 23 2.99 5.48 -6.94
CA SER A 23 2.48 6.84 -7.13
C SER A 23 3.54 7.81 -7.64
N PHE A 24 4.78 7.72 -7.13
CA PHE A 24 5.83 8.67 -7.45
C PHE A 24 6.80 8.19 -8.55
N VAL A 25 6.80 6.90 -8.87
CA VAL A 25 7.69 6.32 -9.89
C VAL A 25 6.91 5.68 -11.04
N ALA A 26 6.09 4.66 -10.77
CA ALA A 26 5.44 3.91 -11.84
C ALA A 26 4.41 4.76 -12.63
N LEU A 27 3.55 5.50 -11.91
CA LEU A 27 2.51 6.34 -12.51
C LEU A 27 3.12 7.48 -13.37
N PRO A 28 4.06 8.30 -12.85
CA PRO A 28 4.65 9.38 -13.63
C PRO A 28 5.44 8.86 -14.83
N LEU A 29 6.21 7.79 -14.68
CA LEU A 29 6.96 7.24 -15.81
C LEU A 29 6.05 6.68 -16.89
N ARG A 30 4.95 6.03 -16.53
CA ARG A 30 4.00 5.48 -17.51
C ARG A 30 3.26 6.57 -18.31
N TYR A 31 2.84 7.64 -17.65
CA TYR A 31 1.91 8.60 -18.25
C TYR A 31 2.53 9.95 -18.62
N LEU A 32 3.69 10.32 -18.05
CA LEU A 32 4.35 11.61 -18.30
C LEU A 32 5.65 11.48 -19.10
N ALA A 33 6.24 10.28 -19.20
CA ALA A 33 7.40 10.07 -20.04
C ALA A 33 7.01 10.06 -21.52
N THR A 34 7.97 10.40 -22.39
CA THR A 34 7.79 10.37 -23.84
C THR A 34 7.36 8.98 -24.31
N GLU A 35 6.32 8.91 -25.13
CA GLU A 35 5.82 7.66 -25.69
C GLU A 35 6.91 6.90 -26.44
N GLY A 36 6.98 5.58 -26.22
CA GLY A 36 7.98 4.67 -26.78
C GLY A 36 9.36 4.74 -26.12
N SER A 37 9.59 5.65 -25.16
CA SER A 37 10.86 5.73 -24.44
C SER A 37 11.07 4.55 -23.49
N SER A 38 12.34 4.24 -23.19
CA SER A 38 12.70 3.22 -22.18
C SER A 38 12.14 3.54 -20.79
N ALA A 39 12.00 4.82 -20.46
CA ALA A 39 11.40 5.29 -19.22
C ALA A 39 9.90 4.97 -19.14
N GLN A 40 9.16 5.19 -20.24
CA GLN A 40 7.73 4.85 -20.31
C GLN A 40 7.52 3.33 -20.21
N GLN A 41 8.29 2.54 -20.95
CA GLN A 41 8.22 1.07 -20.90
C GLN A 41 8.52 0.55 -19.49
N PHE A 42 9.51 1.12 -18.80
CA PHE A 42 9.76 0.79 -17.40
C PHE A 42 8.54 1.10 -16.52
N GLY A 43 7.90 2.27 -16.69
CA GLY A 43 6.67 2.62 -15.98
C GLY A 43 5.51 1.66 -16.24
N GLU A 44 5.38 1.16 -17.47
CA GLU A 44 4.39 0.13 -17.84
C GLU A 44 4.66 -1.19 -17.12
N HIS A 45 5.90 -1.69 -17.14
CA HIS A 45 6.27 -2.92 -16.43
C HIS A 45 6.13 -2.75 -14.91
N ALA A 46 6.56 -1.60 -14.39
CA ALA A 46 6.46 -1.25 -12.98
C ALA A 46 5.00 -1.10 -12.52
N SER A 47 4.04 -0.86 -13.43
CA SER A 47 2.61 -0.78 -13.10
C SER A 47 2.04 -2.07 -12.49
N LEU A 48 2.73 -3.21 -12.63
CA LEU A 48 2.38 -4.43 -11.91
C LEU A 48 2.35 -4.21 -10.38
N VAL A 49 3.11 -3.24 -9.87
CA VAL A 49 3.13 -2.87 -8.45
C VAL A 49 1.75 -2.55 -7.91
N TRP A 50 0.85 -2.01 -8.72
CA TRP A 50 -0.53 -1.68 -8.31
C TRP A 50 -1.33 -2.93 -7.96
N VAL A 51 -1.16 -4.01 -8.74
CA VAL A 51 -1.83 -5.29 -8.47
C VAL A 51 -1.26 -5.91 -7.20
N VAL A 52 0.07 -5.93 -7.06
CA VAL A 52 0.75 -6.47 -5.87
C VAL A 52 0.33 -5.68 -4.62
N HIS A 53 0.33 -4.35 -4.70
CA HIS A 53 -0.13 -3.47 -3.63
C HIS A 53 -1.58 -3.79 -3.23
N GLY A 54 -2.50 -3.95 -4.19
CA GLY A 54 -3.90 -4.27 -3.91
C GLY A 54 -4.07 -5.55 -3.09
N TRP A 55 -3.35 -6.63 -3.44
CA TRP A 55 -3.39 -7.88 -2.68
C TRP A 55 -2.81 -7.75 -1.27
N VAL A 56 -1.66 -7.07 -1.14
CA VAL A 56 -1.04 -6.84 0.17
C VAL A 56 -1.90 -5.92 1.04
N PHE A 57 -2.56 -4.93 0.43
CA PHE A 57 -3.48 -4.03 1.11
C PHE A 57 -4.67 -4.80 1.71
N ILE A 58 -5.25 -5.77 1.01
CA ILE A 58 -6.31 -6.62 1.58
C ILE A 58 -5.81 -7.36 2.84
N ALA A 59 -4.62 -7.95 2.78
CA ALA A 59 -4.02 -8.62 3.94
C ALA A 59 -3.78 -7.63 5.11
N TYR A 60 -3.31 -6.42 4.81
CA TYR A 60 -3.18 -5.33 5.78
C TYR A 60 -4.52 -4.98 6.43
N VAL A 61 -5.59 -4.78 5.64
CA VAL A 61 -6.93 -4.46 6.17
C VAL A 61 -7.43 -5.54 7.11
N VAL A 62 -7.30 -6.82 6.74
CA VAL A 62 -7.72 -7.94 7.59
C VAL A 62 -6.94 -7.94 8.91
N VAL A 63 -5.61 -7.79 8.86
CA VAL A 63 -4.76 -7.78 10.06
C VAL A 63 -5.05 -6.57 10.95
N ALA A 64 -5.19 -5.39 10.36
CA ALA A 64 -5.52 -4.15 11.06
C ALA A 64 -6.90 -4.23 11.73
N PHE A 65 -7.90 -4.82 11.05
CA PHE A 65 -9.22 -5.05 11.63
C PHE A 65 -9.16 -6.05 12.79
N LEU A 66 -8.46 -7.18 12.64
CA LEU A 66 -8.29 -8.13 13.75
C LEU A 66 -7.57 -7.50 14.95
N LEU A 67 -6.58 -6.63 14.69
CA LEU A 67 -5.86 -5.90 15.72
C LEU A 67 -6.76 -4.89 16.42
N SER A 68 -7.57 -4.14 15.68
CA SER A 68 -8.47 -3.11 16.24
C SER A 68 -9.50 -3.71 17.20
N ARG A 69 -10.07 -4.87 16.84
CA ARG A 69 -11.00 -5.63 17.68
C ARG A 69 -10.36 -6.11 19.00
N ARG A 70 -9.09 -6.48 18.97
CA ARG A 70 -8.36 -6.98 20.16
C ARG A 70 -7.77 -5.86 21.01
N ALA A 71 -7.41 -4.74 20.41
CA ALA A 71 -6.80 -3.60 21.08
C ALA A 71 -7.84 -2.56 21.56
N GLY A 72 -9.12 -2.77 21.26
CA GLY A 72 -10.20 -1.87 21.70
C GLY A 72 -10.14 -0.50 21.03
N TRP A 73 -9.68 -0.43 19.78
CA TRP A 73 -9.59 0.83 19.05
C TRP A 73 -10.96 1.42 18.79
N THR A 74 -11.06 2.76 18.82
CA THR A 74 -12.28 3.44 18.41
C THR A 74 -12.53 3.20 16.91
N PRO A 75 -13.79 3.24 16.46
CA PRO A 75 -14.12 3.09 15.04
C PRO A 75 -13.40 4.13 14.17
N VAL A 76 -13.33 5.37 14.65
CA VAL A 76 -12.63 6.48 13.96
C VAL A 76 -11.14 6.16 13.80
N PHE A 77 -10.46 5.73 14.86
CA PHE A 77 -9.05 5.37 14.77
C PHE A 77 -8.81 4.20 13.81
N THR A 78 -9.69 3.21 13.82
CA THR A 78 -9.62 2.07 12.90
C THR A 78 -9.74 2.53 11.45
N VAL A 79 -10.72 3.37 11.12
CA VAL A 79 -10.91 3.90 9.76
C VAL A 79 -9.72 4.74 9.32
N VAL A 80 -9.21 5.63 10.18
CA VAL A 80 -8.04 6.46 9.86
C VAL A 80 -6.80 5.60 9.63
N ALA A 81 -6.55 4.60 10.47
CA ALA A 81 -5.42 3.68 10.29
C ALA A 81 -5.53 2.89 8.98
N LEU A 82 -6.72 2.44 8.60
CA LEU A 82 -6.95 1.76 7.32
C LEU A 82 -6.75 2.71 6.13
N ALA A 83 -7.29 3.93 6.23
CA ALA A 83 -7.21 4.95 5.18
C ALA A 83 -5.79 5.50 4.98
N ALA A 84 -4.96 5.50 6.01
CA ALA A 84 -3.55 5.88 5.91
C ALA A 84 -2.76 4.98 4.92
N GLY A 85 -3.26 3.77 4.62
CA GLY A 85 -2.69 2.90 3.59
C GLY A 85 -3.12 3.26 2.14
N LEU A 86 -3.88 4.33 1.93
CA LEU A 86 -4.41 4.76 0.63
C LEU A 86 -3.83 6.10 0.14
N ILE A 87 -3.05 6.79 0.98
CA ILE A 87 -2.46 8.09 0.65
C ILE A 87 -0.93 7.94 0.69
N PRO A 88 -0.22 8.11 -0.43
CA PRO A 88 1.25 8.06 -0.50
C PRO A 88 1.94 9.27 0.14
#